data_AF-A0A4P9XUA1-F1
#
_entry.id   AF-A0A4P9XUA1-F1
#
_cell.length_a   1.000
_cell.length_b   1.000
_cell.length_c   1.000
_cell.angle_alpha   90.00
_cell.angle_beta   90.00
_cell.angle_gamma   90.00
#
_symmetry.space_group_name_H-M   'P 1'
#
loop_
_entity.id
_entity.type
_entity.pdbx_description
1 polymer ?
#
loop_
_entity_poly.entity_id
_entity_poly.type
_entity_poly.pdbx_seq_one_letter_code
_entity_poly.pdbx_strand_id
1 'polypeptide(L)'
;MDFWKPLDAKELLPNGWENDARHHLGIPLHPLGELNAIDYVMQAQGDVMEMRLRSGSLLVQVVFNVFASYVFVRSLVLSSRMVYQRPGVLAGWCCLVQAAVGVVYTLTSLLVTMPGGPPCRQALWTAGFGIVLSSLCVGITLLQKAYWAHHRNRWLLAIGITLFIPQPLVTYMVWASPAIIVSTTGCISYYPSYLPWVKLALDAPINIVFSVAFILVVYRQYLQFGSAAWARLVRNGIRTMCLIVFSNLICMFGVAFSVIGMLSEFFFILDWVITSVLLVHHCTTMRASSSESDRSQLQSSERNSILRADAITVEPARKPIFLLRRTTKSKCALRSRVAR
;
A
#
# COMPACT_ATOMS: atom_id res chain seq x y z
N MET A 1 5.84 -34.84 11.29
CA MET A 1 5.15 -33.58 11.64
C MET A 1 3.94 -33.50 10.74
N ASP A 2 2.81 -34.03 11.18
CA ASP A 2 1.56 -34.12 10.40
C ASP A 2 0.75 -32.81 10.45
N PHE A 3 1.41 -31.70 10.78
CA PHE A 3 0.79 -30.38 10.95
C PHE A 3 0.12 -29.87 9.65
N TRP A 4 0.52 -30.43 8.50
CA TRP A 4 0.09 -30.01 7.17
C TRP A 4 -0.73 -31.08 6.45
N LYS A 5 -1.57 -31.85 7.16
CA LYS A 5 -2.59 -32.62 6.45
C LYS A 5 -3.46 -31.61 5.69
N PRO A 6 -3.56 -31.72 4.36
CA PRO A 6 -4.41 -30.83 3.57
C PRO A 6 -5.84 -31.04 4.07
N LEU A 7 -6.39 -30.06 4.78
CA LEU A 7 -7.80 -30.09 5.14
C LEU A 7 -8.57 -29.98 3.83
N ASP A 8 -9.35 -31.01 3.52
CA ASP A 8 -10.27 -30.94 2.41
C ASP A 8 -11.42 -30.02 2.82
N ALA A 9 -11.64 -29.01 1.99
CA ALA A 9 -12.77 -28.11 2.06
C ALA A 9 -14.11 -28.83 2.37
N LYS A 10 -14.28 -30.01 1.78
CA LYS A 10 -15.48 -30.84 1.91
C LYS A 10 -15.68 -31.41 3.32
N GLU A 11 -14.61 -31.57 4.09
CA GLU A 11 -14.69 -32.02 5.48
C GLU A 11 -15.18 -30.89 6.39
N LEU A 12 -14.77 -29.66 6.11
CA LEU A 12 -15.16 -28.48 6.89
C LEU A 12 -16.59 -28.02 6.59
N LEU A 13 -17.02 -28.16 5.34
CA LEU A 13 -18.34 -27.74 4.87
C LEU A 13 -19.02 -28.90 4.13
N PRO A 14 -19.78 -29.75 4.85
CA PRO A 14 -20.51 -30.86 4.26
C PRO A 14 -21.45 -30.38 3.16
N ASN A 15 -21.61 -31.17 2.09
CA ASN A 15 -22.53 -30.83 1.01
C ASN A 15 -23.94 -30.56 1.57
N GLY A 16 -24.50 -29.39 1.26
CA GLY A 16 -25.84 -28.99 1.71
C GLY A 16 -25.90 -28.28 3.08
N TRP A 17 -24.76 -28.00 3.73
CA TRP A 17 -24.72 -27.25 5.00
C TRP A 17 -25.47 -25.90 4.92
N GLU A 18 -25.52 -25.29 3.74
CA GLU A 18 -26.20 -24.02 3.48
C GLU A 18 -27.72 -24.10 3.73
N ASN A 19 -28.33 -25.27 3.52
CA ASN A 19 -29.78 -25.45 3.69
C ASN A 19 -30.22 -25.30 5.15
N ASP A 20 -29.34 -25.65 6.09
CA ASP A 20 -29.59 -25.58 7.54
C ASP A 20 -29.00 -24.31 8.18
N ALA A 21 -28.31 -23.48 7.39
CA ALA A 21 -27.65 -22.28 7.88
C ALA A 21 -28.63 -21.16 8.19
N ARG A 22 -28.33 -20.35 9.22
CA ARG A 22 -29.03 -19.07 9.41
C ARG A 22 -28.60 -18.11 8.32
N HIS A 23 -29.54 -17.40 7.72
CA HIS A 23 -29.23 -16.44 6.67
C HIS A 23 -29.32 -15.01 7.21
N HIS A 24 -28.32 -14.19 6.90
CA HIS A 24 -28.37 -12.75 7.15
C HIS A 24 -28.13 -12.01 5.84
N LEU A 25 -29.13 -11.23 5.39
CA LEU A 25 -29.12 -10.58 4.08
C LEU A 25 -28.88 -11.55 2.90
N GLY A 26 -29.39 -12.78 3.02
CA GLY A 26 -29.19 -13.84 2.02
C GLY A 26 -27.82 -14.51 2.06
N ILE A 27 -26.94 -14.14 3.00
CA ILE A 27 -25.62 -14.78 3.18
C ILE A 27 -25.76 -15.90 4.22
N PRO A 28 -25.37 -17.15 3.90
CA PRO A 28 -25.43 -18.26 4.85
C PRO A 28 -24.37 -18.10 5.94
N LEU A 29 -24.78 -18.24 7.19
CA LEU A 29 -23.93 -18.08 8.36
C LEU A 29 -23.56 -19.44 8.95
N HIS A 30 -22.28 -19.75 8.94
CA HIS A 30 -21.76 -20.96 9.59
C HIS A 30 -21.63 -20.72 11.10
N PRO A 31 -22.12 -21.63 11.97
CA PRO A 31 -22.13 -21.43 13.43
C PRO A 31 -20.72 -21.21 14.01
N LEU A 32 -19.70 -21.86 13.45
CA LEU A 32 -18.30 -21.65 13.86
C LEU A 32 -17.78 -20.23 13.59
N GLY A 33 -18.30 -19.53 12.57
CA GLY A 33 -17.90 -18.16 12.26
C GLY A 33 -18.45 -17.12 13.23
N GLU A 34 -19.50 -17.48 13.99
CA GLU A 34 -20.14 -16.64 15.00
C GLU A 34 -19.49 -16.76 16.39
N LEU A 35 -18.52 -17.66 16.55
CA LEU A 35 -17.81 -17.84 17.81
C LEU A 35 -16.63 -16.86 17.92
N ASN A 36 -16.34 -16.43 19.14
CA ASN A 36 -15.02 -15.88 19.47
C ASN A 36 -14.05 -17.04 19.77
N ALA A 37 -12.76 -16.72 19.92
CA ALA A 37 -11.73 -17.76 20.08
C ALA A 37 -11.87 -18.54 21.40
N ILE A 38 -12.31 -17.88 22.48
CA ILE A 38 -12.47 -18.53 23.79
C ILE A 38 -13.64 -19.51 23.76
N ASP A 39 -14.78 -19.11 23.21
CA ASP A 39 -15.95 -19.98 23.06
C ASP A 39 -15.61 -21.21 22.18
N TYR A 40 -14.83 -21.00 21.12
CA TYR A 40 -14.34 -22.10 20.28
C TYR A 40 -13.44 -23.08 21.04
N VAL A 41 -12.54 -22.61 21.91
CA VAL A 41 -11.72 -23.48 22.76
C VAL A 41 -12.58 -24.21 23.80
N MET A 42 -13.58 -23.53 24.38
CA MET A 42 -14.50 -24.12 25.37
C MET A 42 -15.38 -25.23 24.79
N GLN A 43 -15.65 -25.22 23.48
CA GLN A 43 -16.38 -26.31 22.80
C GLN A 43 -15.66 -27.67 22.81
N ALA A 44 -14.39 -27.74 23.20
CA ALA A 44 -13.69 -29.01 23.37
C ALA A 44 -14.17 -29.82 24.60
N GLN A 45 -15.09 -29.28 25.41
CA GLN A 45 -15.78 -29.98 26.51
C GLN A 45 -14.84 -30.70 27.51
N GLY A 46 -13.63 -30.19 27.71
CA GLY A 46 -12.65 -30.74 28.65
C GLY A 46 -11.64 -31.72 28.05
N ASP A 47 -11.69 -32.03 26.75
CA ASP A 47 -10.59 -32.73 26.08
C ASP A 47 -9.36 -31.83 26.00
N VAL A 48 -8.38 -32.11 26.86
CA VAL A 48 -7.15 -31.34 27.00
C VAL A 48 -6.32 -31.34 25.71
N MET A 49 -6.34 -32.40 24.91
CA MET A 49 -5.55 -32.46 23.68
C MET A 49 -6.14 -31.55 22.60
N GLU A 50 -7.46 -31.60 22.43
CA GLU A 50 -8.17 -30.74 21.50
C GLU A 50 -8.07 -29.26 21.91
N MET A 51 -8.20 -28.95 23.22
CA MET A 51 -7.99 -27.60 23.72
C MET A 51 -6.58 -27.05 23.43
N ARG A 52 -5.54 -27.89 23.60
CA ARG A 52 -4.15 -27.51 23.27
C ARG A 52 -3.97 -27.26 21.79
N LEU A 53 -4.55 -28.10 20.93
CA LEU A 53 -4.48 -27.95 19.48
C LEU A 53 -5.12 -26.62 19.03
N ARG A 54 -6.35 -26.35 19.47
CA ARG A 54 -7.07 -25.09 19.18
C ARG A 54 -6.33 -23.86 19.72
N SER A 55 -5.79 -23.95 20.93
CA SER A 55 -5.04 -22.85 21.54
C SER A 55 -3.72 -22.56 20.80
N GLY A 56 -3.07 -23.60 20.25
CA GLY A 56 -1.83 -23.46 19.51
C GLY A 56 -1.95 -22.59 18.26
N SER A 57 -2.95 -22.83 17.41
CA SER A 57 -3.18 -22.02 16.20
C SER A 57 -3.60 -20.59 16.53
N LEU A 58 -4.45 -20.42 17.55
CA LEU A 58 -4.83 -19.09 18.06
C LEU A 58 -3.62 -18.31 18.54
N LEU A 59 -2.68 -18.94 19.26
CA LEU A 59 -1.46 -18.30 19.70
C LEU A 59 -0.60 -17.81 18.53
N VAL A 60 -0.46 -18.62 17.48
CA VAL A 60 0.26 -18.23 16.25
C VAL A 60 -0.41 -17.02 15.60
N GLN A 61 -1.74 -17.02 15.47
CA GLN A 61 -2.49 -15.91 14.92
C GLN A 61 -2.34 -14.63 15.78
N VAL A 62 -2.35 -14.75 17.11
CA VAL A 62 -2.10 -13.63 18.03
C VAL A 62 -0.71 -13.05 17.85
N VAL A 63 0.33 -13.88 17.79
CA VAL A 63 1.71 -13.43 17.58
C VAL A 63 1.83 -12.65 16.28
N PHE A 64 1.23 -13.15 15.20
CA PHE A 64 1.20 -12.46 13.92
C PHE A 64 0.46 -11.11 13.99
N ASN A 65 -0.71 -11.08 14.63
CA ASN A 65 -1.49 -9.85 14.80
C ASN A 65 -0.79 -8.81 15.68
N VAL A 66 -0.06 -9.22 16.73
CA VAL A 66 0.74 -8.30 17.56
C VAL A 66 1.84 -7.66 16.71
N PHE A 67 2.56 -8.46 15.92
CA PHE A 67 3.60 -7.95 15.01
C PHE A 67 3.01 -6.97 13.99
N ALA A 68 1.92 -7.35 13.30
CA ALA A 68 1.23 -6.49 12.35
C ALA A 68 0.74 -5.20 13.02
N SER A 69 0.19 -5.30 14.24
CA SER A 69 -0.31 -4.15 15.01
C SER A 69 0.81 -3.14 15.28
N TYR A 70 1.97 -3.61 15.74
CA TYR A 70 3.14 -2.76 15.94
C TYR A 70 3.54 -2.02 14.66
N VAL A 71 3.56 -2.72 13.52
CA VAL A 71 3.89 -2.15 12.22
C VAL A 71 2.87 -1.10 11.77
N PHE A 72 1.58 -1.38 11.93
CA PHE A 72 0.52 -0.44 11.56
C PHE A 72 0.48 0.80 12.47
N VAL A 73 0.65 0.64 13.79
CA VAL A 73 0.74 1.76 14.73
C VAL A 73 1.94 2.66 14.40
N ARG A 74 3.11 2.07 14.12
CA ARG A 74 4.29 2.84 13.67
C ARG A 74 4.00 3.59 12.37
N SER A 75 3.37 2.91 11.41
CA SER A 75 2.97 3.51 10.12
C SER A 75 1.96 4.63 10.30
N LEU A 76 1.04 4.51 11.26
CA LEU A 76 0.03 5.52 11.61
C LEU A 76 0.68 6.77 12.18
N VAL A 77 1.64 6.61 13.10
CA VAL A 77 2.37 7.74 13.69
C VAL A 77 3.17 8.49 12.62
N LEU A 78 3.87 7.77 11.74
CA LEU A 78 4.66 8.37 10.67
C LEU A 78 3.78 9.08 9.64
N SER A 79 2.69 8.44 9.20
CA SER A 79 1.75 9.03 8.24
C SER A 79 1.00 10.23 8.80
N SER A 80 0.61 10.21 10.08
CA SER A 80 0.02 11.37 10.76
C SER A 80 0.97 12.56 10.74
N ARG A 81 2.26 12.35 11.01
CA ARG A 81 3.28 13.41 10.90
C ARG A 81 3.42 13.93 9.47
N MET A 82 3.34 13.05 8.46
CA MET A 82 3.38 13.46 7.05
C MET A 82 2.19 14.35 6.67
N VAL A 83 0.98 13.97 7.06
CA VAL A 83 -0.25 14.72 6.78
C VAL A 83 -0.26 16.05 7.52
N TYR A 84 0.10 16.05 8.81
CA TYR A 84 0.16 17.28 9.61
C TYR A 84 1.10 18.33 9.01
N GLN A 85 2.25 17.89 8.49
CA GLN A 85 3.26 18.81 7.95
C GLN A 85 2.95 19.27 6.52
N ARG A 86 2.19 18.50 5.72
CA ARG A 86 1.80 18.85 4.34
C ARG A 86 0.41 18.28 3.98
N PRO A 87 -0.69 18.90 4.43
CA PRO A 87 -2.04 18.37 4.23
C PRO A 87 -2.49 18.32 2.76
N GLY A 88 -1.82 19.07 1.87
CA GLY A 88 -2.13 19.07 0.43
C GLY A 88 -1.61 17.86 -0.36
N VAL A 89 -0.85 16.94 0.25
CA VAL A 89 -0.27 15.79 -0.45
C VAL A 89 -1.13 14.54 -0.23
N LEU A 90 -1.89 14.13 -1.26
CA LEU A 90 -2.81 12.98 -1.22
C LEU A 90 -2.16 11.67 -0.76
N ALA A 91 -0.90 11.41 -1.17
CA ALA A 91 -0.17 10.22 -0.74
C ALA A 91 -0.04 10.09 0.78
N GLY A 92 0.09 11.20 1.51
CA GLY A 92 0.12 11.18 2.98
C GLY A 92 -1.20 10.69 3.57
N TRP A 93 -2.33 11.14 3.01
CA TRP A 93 -3.67 10.71 3.41
C TRP A 93 -3.92 9.24 3.10
N CYS A 94 -3.50 8.74 1.92
CA CYS A 94 -3.59 7.32 1.59
C CYS A 94 -2.81 6.46 2.60
N CYS A 95 -1.57 6.84 2.93
CA CYS A 95 -0.80 6.14 3.96
C CYS A 95 -1.50 6.16 5.34
N LEU A 96 -2.12 7.29 5.69
CA LEU A 96 -2.82 7.46 6.97
C LEU A 96 -4.06 6.57 7.05
N VAL A 97 -4.90 6.58 6.01
CA VAL A 97 -6.11 5.74 5.92
C VAL A 97 -5.73 4.26 5.95
N GLN A 98 -4.74 3.86 5.15
CA GLN A 98 -4.24 2.48 5.11
C GLN A 98 -3.74 2.01 6.48
N ALA A 99 -2.94 2.83 7.17
CA ALA A 99 -2.43 2.49 8.50
C ALA A 99 -3.53 2.46 9.57
N ALA A 100 -4.49 3.40 9.52
CA ALA A 100 -5.62 3.45 10.46
C ALA A 100 -6.49 2.20 10.34
N VAL A 101 -6.83 1.78 9.12
CA VAL A 101 -7.63 0.57 8.91
C VAL A 101 -6.84 -0.68 9.29
N GLY A 102 -5.52 -0.69 9.09
CA GLY A 102 -4.64 -1.76 9.60
C GLY A 102 -4.71 -1.89 11.12
N VAL A 103 -4.67 -0.77 11.85
CA VAL A 103 -4.83 -0.77 13.32
C VAL A 103 -6.22 -1.26 13.74
N VAL A 104 -7.29 -0.81 13.07
CA VAL A 104 -8.66 -1.28 13.35
C VAL A 104 -8.77 -2.80 13.14
N TYR A 105 -8.19 -3.32 12.06
CA TYR A 105 -8.14 -4.75 11.77
C TYR A 105 -7.38 -5.53 12.86
N THR A 106 -6.16 -5.11 13.22
CA THR A 106 -5.37 -5.85 14.22
C THR A 106 -5.98 -5.76 15.60
N LEU A 107 -6.57 -4.62 15.98
CA LEU A 107 -7.31 -4.50 17.24
C LEU A 107 -8.53 -5.43 17.26
N THR A 108 -9.33 -5.44 16.19
CA THR A 108 -10.49 -6.33 16.07
C THR A 108 -10.06 -7.80 16.17
N SER A 109 -8.98 -8.17 15.49
CA SER A 109 -8.44 -9.53 15.51
C SER A 109 -7.88 -9.95 16.87
N LEU A 110 -7.26 -9.02 17.62
CA LEU A 110 -6.83 -9.28 19.00
C LEU A 110 -8.04 -9.39 19.95
N LEU A 111 -9.08 -8.59 19.73
CA LEU A 111 -10.31 -8.66 20.52
C LEU A 111 -11.04 -9.99 20.34
N VAL A 112 -10.95 -10.66 19.18
CA VAL A 112 -11.51 -12.02 18.98
C VAL A 112 -10.98 -13.03 20.01
N THR A 113 -9.78 -12.78 20.57
CA THR A 113 -9.17 -13.65 21.59
C THR A 113 -9.55 -13.33 23.03
N MET A 114 -10.31 -12.25 23.24
CA MET A 114 -10.82 -11.87 24.55
C MET A 114 -12.19 -12.52 24.81
N PRO A 115 -12.52 -12.82 26.08
CA PRO A 115 -13.86 -13.31 26.43
C PRO A 115 -14.92 -12.27 26.07
N GLY A 116 -15.95 -12.69 25.35
CA GLY A 116 -16.99 -11.78 24.83
C GLY A 116 -16.52 -10.89 23.67
N GLY A 117 -15.38 -11.23 23.05
CA GLY A 117 -14.87 -10.56 21.86
C GLY A 117 -15.79 -10.68 20.65
N PRO A 118 -15.53 -9.91 19.58
CA PRO A 118 -16.28 -10.00 18.35
C PRO A 118 -16.20 -11.41 17.73
N PRO A 119 -17.22 -11.83 16.97
CA PRO A 119 -17.19 -13.08 16.26
C PRO A 119 -16.08 -13.09 15.20
N CYS A 120 -15.53 -14.27 14.93
CA CYS A 120 -14.51 -14.51 13.91
C CYS A 120 -14.85 -13.87 12.55
N ARG A 121 -16.13 -13.96 12.14
CA ARG A 121 -16.64 -13.33 10.92
C ARG A 121 -16.39 -11.83 10.84
N GLN A 122 -16.59 -11.10 11.94
CA GLN A 122 -16.41 -9.65 11.94
C GLN A 122 -14.95 -9.26 11.72
N ALA A 123 -14.01 -10.04 12.27
CA ALA A 123 -12.59 -9.83 12.00
C ALA A 123 -12.23 -10.07 10.53
N LEU A 124 -12.76 -11.12 9.92
CA LEU A 124 -12.55 -11.42 8.49
C LEU A 124 -13.19 -10.38 7.57
N TRP A 125 -14.39 -9.89 7.90
CA TRP A 125 -15.02 -8.79 7.15
C TRP A 125 -14.22 -7.49 7.23
N THR A 126 -13.67 -7.19 8.41
CA THR A 126 -12.78 -6.04 8.62
C THR A 126 -11.49 -6.22 7.82
N ALA A 127 -10.93 -7.43 7.78
CA ALA A 127 -9.76 -7.76 6.97
C ALA A 127 -10.03 -7.58 5.47
N GLY A 128 -11.12 -8.13 4.94
CA GLY A 128 -11.50 -8.01 3.53
C GLY A 128 -11.67 -6.56 3.09
N PHE A 129 -12.35 -5.75 3.91
CA PHE A 129 -12.47 -4.31 3.68
C PHE A 129 -11.11 -3.61 3.69
N GLY A 130 -10.26 -3.90 4.69
CA GLY A 130 -8.94 -3.30 4.83
C GLY A 130 -7.99 -3.62 3.67
N ILE A 131 -8.00 -4.87 3.19
CA ILE A 131 -7.19 -5.32 2.05
C ILE A 131 -7.56 -4.51 0.80
N VAL A 132 -8.85 -4.41 0.45
CA VAL A 132 -9.28 -3.67 -0.74
C VAL A 132 -9.01 -2.17 -0.60
N LEU A 133 -9.27 -1.58 0.56
CA LEU A 133 -8.98 -0.16 0.79
C LEU A 133 -7.48 0.14 0.69
N SER A 134 -6.63 -0.76 1.19
CA SER A 134 -5.19 -0.67 1.04
C SER A 134 -4.77 -0.72 -0.42
N SER A 135 -5.29 -1.68 -1.20
CA SER A 135 -5.03 -1.78 -2.64
C SER A 135 -5.44 -0.52 -3.40
N LEU A 136 -6.61 0.07 -3.06
CA LEU A 136 -7.05 1.35 -3.61
C LEU A 136 -6.10 2.50 -3.24
N CYS A 137 -5.67 2.57 -1.98
CA CYS A 137 -4.74 3.60 -1.51
C CYS A 137 -3.40 3.52 -2.23
N VAL A 138 -2.79 2.33 -2.32
CA VAL A 138 -1.56 2.10 -3.09
C VAL A 138 -1.78 2.47 -4.56
N GLY A 139 -2.86 1.99 -5.17
CA GLY A 139 -3.23 2.31 -6.54
C GLY A 139 -3.33 3.81 -6.81
N ILE A 140 -4.03 4.56 -5.94
CA ILE A 140 -4.17 6.02 -6.04
C ILE A 140 -2.81 6.71 -5.96
N THR A 141 -1.92 6.29 -5.03
CA THR A 141 -0.59 6.90 -4.92
C THR A 141 0.27 6.67 -6.16
N LEU A 142 0.24 5.46 -6.73
CA LEU A 142 0.95 5.14 -7.97
C LEU A 142 0.36 5.88 -9.16
N LEU A 143 -0.96 5.95 -9.26
CA LEU A 143 -1.67 6.67 -10.31
C LEU A 143 -1.35 8.16 -10.29
N GLN A 144 -1.35 8.77 -9.10
CA GLN A 144 -0.96 10.17 -8.92
C GLN A 144 0.46 10.41 -9.45
N LYS A 145 1.42 9.55 -9.08
CA LYS A 145 2.82 9.68 -9.52
C LYS A 145 2.98 9.51 -11.02
N ALA A 146 2.33 8.50 -11.60
CA ALA A 146 2.33 8.26 -13.03
C ALA A 146 1.69 9.44 -13.79
N TYR A 147 0.58 9.99 -13.29
CA TYR A 147 -0.10 11.14 -13.88
C TYR A 147 0.81 12.37 -13.94
N TRP A 148 1.54 12.67 -12.86
CA TRP A 148 2.51 13.78 -12.86
C TRP A 148 3.70 13.52 -13.78
N ALA A 149 4.20 12.29 -13.82
CA ALA A 149 5.34 11.92 -14.67
C ALA A 149 5.01 11.94 -16.17
N HIS A 150 3.75 11.70 -16.55
CA HIS A 150 3.26 11.73 -17.93
C HIS A 150 2.59 13.06 -18.31
N HIS A 151 3.11 14.18 -17.79
CA HIS A 151 2.64 15.54 -18.11
C HIS A 151 1.12 15.73 -18.01
N ARG A 152 0.49 15.14 -16.97
CA ARG A 152 -0.97 15.25 -16.73
C ARG A 152 -1.84 14.64 -17.83
N ASN A 153 -1.41 13.53 -18.43
CA ASN A 153 -2.21 12.79 -19.40
C ASN A 153 -3.53 12.27 -18.78
N ARG A 154 -4.67 12.80 -19.23
CA ARG A 154 -6.02 12.43 -18.74
C ARG A 154 -6.40 10.98 -19.06
N TRP A 155 -5.86 10.40 -20.13
CA TRP A 155 -6.14 9.01 -20.49
C TRP A 155 -5.61 8.03 -19.46
N LEU A 156 -4.43 8.28 -18.91
CA LEU A 156 -3.85 7.43 -17.86
C LEU A 156 -4.69 7.46 -16.59
N LEU A 157 -5.25 8.61 -16.24
CA LEU A 157 -6.19 8.77 -15.13
C LEU A 157 -7.49 7.99 -15.38
N ALA A 158 -8.08 8.12 -16.57
CA ALA A 158 -9.31 7.42 -16.94
C ALA A 158 -9.13 5.89 -16.86
N ILE A 159 -8.06 5.35 -17.47
CA ILE A 159 -7.74 3.93 -17.42
C ILE A 159 -7.56 3.46 -15.97
N GLY A 160 -6.81 4.21 -15.16
CA GLY A 160 -6.58 3.87 -13.75
C GLY A 160 -7.89 3.81 -12.94
N ILE A 161 -8.77 4.81 -13.10
CA ILE A 161 -10.09 4.82 -12.43
C ILE A 161 -10.93 3.62 -12.89
N THR A 162 -11.00 3.35 -14.21
CA THR A 162 -11.74 2.21 -14.74
C THR A 162 -11.25 0.88 -14.15
N LEU A 163 -9.95 0.71 -13.94
CA LEU A 163 -9.38 -0.49 -13.33
C LEU A 163 -9.65 -0.60 -11.82
N PHE A 164 -9.88 0.51 -11.11
CA PHE A 164 -10.20 0.48 -9.67
C PHE A 164 -11.68 0.20 -9.36
N ILE A 165 -12.60 0.56 -10.26
CA ILE A 165 -14.05 0.32 -10.10
C ILE A 165 -14.40 -1.12 -9.69
N PRO A 166 -13.82 -2.19 -10.27
CA PRO A 166 -14.15 -3.56 -9.88
C PRO A 166 -13.53 -4.02 -8.55
N GLN A 167 -12.60 -3.28 -7.92
CA GLN A 167 -11.94 -3.75 -6.70
C GLN A 167 -12.88 -4.03 -5.50
N PRO A 168 -13.94 -3.24 -5.23
CA PRO A 168 -14.92 -3.53 -4.19
C PRO A 168 -15.64 -4.87 -4.35
N LEU A 169 -15.65 -5.46 -5.56
CA LEU A 169 -16.19 -6.79 -5.79
C LEU A 169 -15.49 -7.85 -4.92
N VAL A 170 -14.17 -7.72 -4.70
CA VAL A 170 -13.43 -8.64 -3.84
C VAL A 170 -13.93 -8.57 -2.40
N THR A 171 -14.17 -7.36 -1.87
CA THR A 171 -14.75 -7.19 -0.53
C THR A 171 -16.11 -7.87 -0.44
N TYR A 172 -16.96 -7.67 -1.46
CA TYR A 172 -18.27 -8.31 -1.50
C TYR A 172 -18.17 -9.83 -1.48
N MET A 173 -17.26 -10.42 -2.28
CA MET A 173 -17.06 -11.87 -2.27
C MET A 173 -16.57 -12.38 -0.91
N VAL A 174 -15.63 -11.67 -0.26
CA VAL A 174 -15.15 -12.03 1.09
C VAL A 174 -16.27 -11.91 2.12
N TRP A 175 -17.12 -10.90 2.01
CA TRP A 175 -18.26 -10.72 2.93
C TRP A 175 -19.34 -11.79 2.75
N ALA A 176 -19.59 -12.20 1.50
CA ALA A 176 -20.51 -13.28 1.17
C ALA A 176 -19.95 -14.68 1.47
N SER A 177 -18.64 -14.80 1.72
CA SER A 177 -17.99 -16.08 2.01
C SER A 177 -18.21 -16.49 3.47
N PRO A 178 -18.52 -17.77 3.74
CA PRO A 178 -18.65 -18.26 5.10
C PRO A 178 -17.34 -18.13 5.89
N ALA A 179 -17.45 -17.61 7.10
CA ALA A 179 -16.37 -17.57 8.07
C ALA A 179 -16.40 -18.83 8.94
N ILE A 180 -15.24 -19.45 9.17
CA ILE A 180 -15.10 -20.59 10.08
C ILE A 180 -13.83 -20.43 10.91
N ILE A 181 -13.86 -20.97 12.12
CA ILE A 181 -12.67 -21.10 12.96
C ILE A 181 -12.22 -22.56 12.96
N VAL A 182 -10.95 -22.80 12.64
CA VAL A 182 -10.36 -24.14 12.48
C VAL A 182 -9.18 -24.29 13.42
N SER A 183 -8.98 -25.49 13.97
CA SER A 183 -7.95 -25.77 14.97
C SER A 183 -6.51 -25.61 14.45
N THR A 184 -6.29 -25.64 13.13
CA THR A 184 -4.96 -25.54 12.49
C THR A 184 -4.56 -24.11 12.14
N THR A 185 -5.49 -23.29 11.70
CA THR A 185 -5.22 -21.96 11.14
C THR A 185 -5.89 -20.80 11.89
N GLY A 186 -6.78 -21.10 12.82
CA GLY A 186 -7.60 -20.09 13.52
C GLY A 186 -8.76 -19.62 12.63
N CYS A 187 -8.99 -18.31 12.59
CA CYS A 187 -10.05 -17.71 11.78
C CYS A 187 -9.70 -17.69 10.30
N ILE A 188 -10.53 -18.32 9.47
CA ILE A 188 -10.37 -18.33 8.01
C ILE A 188 -11.69 -18.04 7.30
N SER A 189 -11.60 -17.42 6.13
CA SER A 189 -12.74 -17.27 5.23
C SER A 189 -12.71 -18.38 4.19
N TYR A 190 -13.81 -19.13 4.08
CA TYR A 190 -13.94 -20.15 3.05
C TYR A 190 -14.50 -19.51 1.77
N TYR A 191 -13.59 -19.00 0.95
CA TYR A 191 -13.93 -18.40 -0.34
C TYR A 191 -13.93 -19.44 -1.47
N PRO A 192 -14.68 -19.19 -2.56
CA PRO A 192 -14.65 -20.07 -3.73
C PRO A 192 -13.25 -20.10 -4.35
N SER A 193 -12.87 -21.25 -4.91
CA SER A 193 -11.52 -21.49 -5.47
C SER A 193 -11.11 -20.53 -6.59
N TYR A 194 -12.07 -19.85 -7.23
CA TYR A 194 -11.80 -18.84 -8.25
C TYR A 194 -11.49 -17.45 -7.67
N LEU A 195 -11.73 -17.18 -6.37
CA LEU A 195 -11.51 -15.85 -5.78
C LEU A 195 -10.04 -15.38 -5.90
N PRO A 196 -9.01 -16.21 -5.60
CA PRO A 196 -7.62 -15.83 -5.81
C PRO A 196 -7.32 -15.43 -7.26
N TRP A 197 -7.92 -16.15 -8.22
CA TRP A 197 -7.79 -15.86 -9.65
C TRP A 197 -8.50 -14.57 -10.05
N VAL A 198 -9.68 -14.30 -9.51
CA VAL A 198 -10.38 -13.02 -9.72
C VAL A 198 -9.54 -11.88 -9.16
N LYS A 199 -9.03 -12.00 -7.94
CA LYS A 199 -8.17 -10.97 -7.35
C LYS A 199 -6.91 -10.75 -8.18
N LEU A 200 -6.24 -11.81 -8.62
CA LEU A 200 -5.10 -11.72 -9.54
C LEU A 200 -5.49 -11.02 -10.84
N ALA A 201 -6.64 -11.35 -11.44
CA ALA A 201 -7.12 -10.74 -12.68
C ALA A 201 -7.48 -9.27 -12.53
N LEU A 202 -7.87 -8.82 -11.33
CA LEU A 202 -8.14 -7.41 -11.04
C LEU A 202 -6.85 -6.62 -10.75
N ASP A 203 -5.94 -7.21 -9.97
CA ASP A 203 -4.72 -6.52 -9.52
C ASP A 203 -3.58 -6.58 -10.56
N ALA A 204 -3.50 -7.63 -11.38
CA ALA A 204 -2.43 -7.77 -12.38
C ALA A 204 -2.47 -6.68 -13.47
N PRO A 205 -3.62 -6.34 -14.10
CA PRO A 205 -3.68 -5.26 -15.08
C PRO A 205 -3.25 -3.92 -14.50
N ILE A 206 -3.64 -3.61 -13.26
CA ILE A 206 -3.24 -2.39 -12.56
C ILE A 206 -1.72 -2.34 -12.40
N ASN A 207 -1.14 -3.42 -11.89
CA ASN A 207 0.31 -3.51 -11.69
C ASN A 207 1.08 -3.48 -13.01
N ILE A 208 0.58 -4.12 -14.07
CA ILE A 208 1.19 -4.09 -15.42
C ILE A 208 1.15 -2.68 -15.99
N VAL A 209 -0.01 -2.01 -15.99
CA VAL A 209 -0.16 -0.65 -16.52
C VAL A 209 0.76 0.32 -15.78
N PHE A 210 0.82 0.26 -14.45
CA PHE A 210 1.73 1.10 -13.68
C PHE A 210 3.19 0.77 -13.94
N SER A 211 3.56 -0.52 -14.02
CA SER A 211 4.93 -0.94 -14.33
C SER A 211 5.38 -0.41 -15.69
N VAL A 212 4.55 -0.56 -16.73
CA VAL A 212 4.83 -0.02 -18.07
C VAL A 212 4.95 1.50 -18.02
N ALA A 213 4.01 2.19 -17.34
CA ALA A 213 4.06 3.63 -17.21
C ALA A 213 5.33 4.13 -16.50
N PHE A 214 5.79 3.43 -15.47
CA PHE A 214 7.03 3.75 -14.76
C PHE A 214 8.25 3.46 -15.63
N ILE A 215 8.34 2.28 -16.28
CA ILE A 215 9.46 1.94 -17.16
C ILE A 215 9.63 2.98 -18.27
N LEU A 216 8.54 3.44 -18.88
CA LEU A 216 8.58 4.50 -19.90
C LEU A 216 9.13 5.82 -19.34
N VAL A 217 8.78 6.18 -18.10
CA VAL A 217 9.31 7.38 -17.43
C VAL A 217 10.79 7.22 -17.14
N VAL A 218 11.20 6.06 -16.60
CA VAL A 218 12.61 5.76 -16.32
C VAL A 218 13.44 5.81 -17.61
N TYR A 219 12.93 5.23 -18.69
CA TYR A 219 13.60 5.21 -19.99
C TYR A 219 13.77 6.63 -20.55
N ARG A 220 12.73 7.47 -20.50
CA ARG A 220 12.82 8.87 -20.93
C ARG A 220 13.81 9.68 -20.09
N GLN A 221 13.80 9.50 -18.77
CA GLN A 221 14.73 10.19 -17.86
C GLN A 221 16.18 9.74 -18.09
N TYR A 222 16.40 8.46 -18.35
CA TYR A 222 17.71 7.91 -18.69
C TYR A 222 18.28 8.58 -19.95
N LEU A 223 17.46 8.71 -21.00
CA LEU A 223 17.86 9.39 -22.24
C LEU A 223 18.13 10.89 -22.06
N GLN A 224 17.43 11.58 -21.15
CA GLN A 224 17.55 13.04 -20.98
C GLN A 224 18.70 13.47 -20.07
N PHE A 225 18.94 12.78 -18.95
CA PHE A 225 19.85 13.26 -17.89
C PHE A 225 21.22 12.58 -17.88
N GLY A 226 21.42 11.54 -18.71
CA GLY A 226 22.65 10.76 -18.71
C GLY A 226 22.86 9.92 -17.43
N SER A 227 23.93 9.13 -17.39
CA SER A 227 24.12 8.08 -16.38
C SER A 227 24.33 8.57 -14.94
N ALA A 228 25.01 9.71 -14.74
CA ALA A 228 25.42 10.17 -13.41
C ALA A 228 24.28 10.79 -12.58
N ALA A 229 23.45 11.64 -13.19
CA ALA A 229 22.28 12.21 -12.53
C ALA A 229 21.18 11.14 -12.35
N TRP A 230 21.05 10.23 -13.32
CA TRP A 230 20.15 9.10 -13.26
C TRP A 230 20.44 8.17 -12.08
N ALA A 231 21.73 7.85 -11.82
CA ALA A 231 22.11 7.00 -10.69
C ALA A 231 21.62 7.54 -9.33
N ARG A 232 21.60 8.87 -9.14
CA ARG A 232 21.08 9.49 -7.92
C ARG A 232 19.56 9.43 -7.83
N LEU A 233 18.86 9.65 -8.95
CA LEU A 233 17.39 9.66 -8.99
C LEU A 233 16.79 8.25 -8.81
N VAL A 234 17.39 7.25 -9.45
CA VAL A 234 16.96 5.84 -9.36
C VAL A 234 17.07 5.31 -7.94
N ARG A 235 18.17 5.66 -7.24
CA ARG A 235 18.48 5.13 -5.91
C ARG A 235 17.40 5.45 -4.87
N ASN A 236 16.70 6.58 -5.01
CA ASN A 236 15.77 7.06 -3.99
C ASN A 236 14.29 6.74 -4.32
N GLY A 237 13.85 6.92 -5.57
CA GLY A 237 12.44 6.80 -5.94
C GLY A 237 12.07 5.48 -6.63
N ILE A 238 12.85 5.08 -7.63
CA ILE A 238 12.51 3.95 -8.52
C ILE A 238 12.67 2.62 -7.78
N ARG A 239 13.75 2.46 -6.99
CA ARG A 239 14.00 1.22 -6.24
C ARG A 239 12.83 0.87 -5.31
N THR A 240 12.30 1.83 -4.56
CA THR A 240 11.21 1.59 -3.62
C THR A 240 9.89 1.28 -4.32
N MET A 241 9.59 1.97 -5.44
CA MET A 241 8.40 1.64 -6.25
C MET A 241 8.48 0.26 -6.89
N CYS A 242 9.63 -0.12 -7.45
CA CYS A 242 9.82 -1.46 -8.00
C CYS A 242 9.70 -2.54 -6.92
N LEU A 243 10.21 -2.29 -5.70
CA LEU A 243 10.05 -3.21 -4.57
C LEU A 243 8.58 -3.39 -4.18
N ILE A 244 7.77 -2.33 -4.19
CA ILE A 244 6.32 -2.42 -3.93
C ILE A 244 5.65 -3.33 -4.97
N VAL A 245 5.85 -3.05 -6.26
CA VAL A 245 5.24 -3.84 -7.34
C VAL A 245 5.70 -5.30 -7.29
N PHE A 246 6.99 -5.53 -7.05
CA PHE A 246 7.56 -6.87 -6.99
C PHE A 246 7.04 -7.66 -5.78
N SER A 247 6.93 -7.02 -4.61
CA SER A 247 6.33 -7.64 -3.42
C SER A 247 4.89 -8.04 -3.68
N ASN A 248 4.08 -7.15 -4.28
CA ASN A 248 2.69 -7.43 -4.61
C ASN A 248 2.58 -8.62 -5.57
N LEU A 249 3.43 -8.67 -6.60
CA LEU A 249 3.45 -9.79 -7.55
C LEU A 249 3.76 -11.11 -6.85
N ILE A 250 4.81 -11.17 -6.02
CA ILE A 250 5.17 -12.38 -5.28
C ILE A 250 4.02 -12.83 -4.38
N CYS A 251 3.44 -11.92 -3.59
CA CYS A 251 2.33 -12.26 -2.71
C CYS A 251 1.11 -12.75 -3.51
N MET A 252 0.76 -12.09 -4.61
CA MET A 252 -0.36 -12.51 -5.47
C MET A 252 -0.14 -13.89 -6.07
N PHE A 253 1.07 -14.20 -6.56
CA PHE A 253 1.38 -15.55 -7.05
C PHE A 253 1.34 -16.58 -5.91
N GLY A 254 1.82 -16.22 -4.72
CA GLY A 254 1.74 -17.05 -3.52
C GLY A 254 0.30 -17.48 -3.20
N VAL A 255 -0.64 -16.54 -3.31
CA VAL A 255 -2.08 -16.81 -3.11
C VAL A 255 -2.66 -17.60 -4.28
N ALA A 256 -2.45 -17.17 -5.52
CA ALA A 256 -3.06 -17.79 -6.71
C ALA A 256 -2.67 -19.26 -6.86
N PHE A 257 -1.41 -19.60 -6.54
CA PHE A 257 -0.93 -20.98 -6.57
C PHE A 257 -1.14 -21.74 -5.25
N SER A 258 -1.77 -21.11 -4.25
CA SER A 258 -2.03 -21.71 -2.94
C SER A 258 -0.78 -22.37 -2.33
N VAL A 259 0.37 -21.67 -2.35
CA VAL A 259 1.69 -22.23 -2.03
C VAL A 259 1.74 -22.90 -0.65
N ILE A 260 0.93 -22.42 0.31
CA ILE A 260 0.85 -22.94 1.68
C ILE A 260 -0.58 -23.45 1.98
N GLY A 261 -1.33 -23.87 0.96
CA GLY A 261 -2.72 -24.34 1.11
C GLY A 261 -3.63 -23.25 1.71
N MET A 262 -4.39 -23.57 2.76
CA MET A 262 -5.32 -22.63 3.41
C MET A 262 -4.62 -21.44 4.08
N LEU A 263 -3.35 -21.58 4.49
CA LEU A 263 -2.59 -20.44 5.02
C LEU A 263 -2.22 -19.42 3.95
N SER A 264 -2.53 -19.67 2.68
CA SER A 264 -2.26 -18.71 1.62
C SER A 264 -3.04 -17.40 1.84
N GLU A 265 -4.13 -17.40 2.62
CA GLU A 265 -4.82 -16.18 3.04
C GLU A 265 -3.90 -15.20 3.79
N PHE A 266 -2.92 -15.70 4.55
CA PHE A 266 -1.95 -14.84 5.25
C PHE A 266 -1.06 -14.04 4.30
N PHE A 267 -0.87 -14.48 3.05
CA PHE A 267 -0.14 -13.67 2.07
C PHE A 267 -0.87 -12.36 1.74
N PHE A 268 -2.21 -12.30 1.83
CA PHE A 268 -2.92 -11.03 1.66
C PHE A 268 -2.62 -10.06 2.79
N ILE A 269 -2.59 -10.54 4.03
CA ILE A 269 -2.29 -9.70 5.19
C ILE A 269 -0.81 -9.31 5.19
N LEU A 270 0.09 -10.23 4.85
CA LEU A 270 1.52 -9.96 4.70
C LEU A 270 1.76 -8.92 3.60
N ASP A 271 1.12 -9.04 2.44
CA ASP A 271 1.18 -8.06 1.37
C ASP A 271 0.75 -6.68 1.87
N TRP A 272 -0.38 -6.63 2.59
CA TRP A 272 -0.86 -5.39 3.19
C TRP A 272 0.13 -4.78 4.20
N VAL A 273 0.74 -5.58 5.08
CA VAL A 273 1.75 -5.11 6.04
C VAL A 273 2.99 -4.59 5.31
N ILE A 274 3.52 -5.35 4.34
CA ILE A 274 4.72 -4.99 3.59
C ILE A 274 4.49 -3.71 2.77
N THR A 275 3.38 -3.64 2.04
CA THR A 275 3.04 -2.44 1.24
C THR A 275 2.87 -1.20 2.10
N SER A 276 2.27 -1.32 3.29
CA SER A 276 2.13 -0.19 4.23
C SER A 276 3.49 0.36 4.65
N VAL A 277 4.43 -0.52 5.01
CA VAL A 277 5.80 -0.13 5.38
C VAL A 277 6.52 0.52 4.21
N LEU A 278 6.47 -0.11 3.03
CA LEU A 278 7.16 0.38 1.84
C LEU A 278 6.61 1.73 1.38
N LEU A 279 5.29 1.93 1.44
CA LEU A 279 4.66 3.18 1.03
C LEU A 279 5.00 4.32 1.99
N VAL A 280 4.94 4.08 3.31
CA VAL A 280 5.36 5.07 4.32
C VAL A 280 6.85 5.40 4.14
N HIS A 281 7.70 4.38 3.99
CA HIS A 281 9.13 4.59 3.76
C HIS A 281 9.37 5.44 2.49
N HIS A 282 8.75 5.08 1.36
CA HIS A 282 8.84 5.83 0.11
C HIS A 282 8.44 7.30 0.27
N CYS A 283 7.31 7.58 0.92
CA CYS A 283 6.85 8.95 1.18
C CYS A 283 7.82 9.74 2.07
N THR A 284 8.38 9.11 3.12
CA THR A 284 9.35 9.77 4.00
C THR A 284 10.69 10.07 3.29
N THR A 285 11.21 9.11 2.51
CA THR A 285 12.47 9.29 1.75
C THR A 285 12.35 10.38 0.69
N MET A 286 11.25 10.40 -0.07
CA MET A 286 11.02 11.45 -1.07
C MET A 286 11.02 12.82 -0.42
N ARG A 287 10.40 12.95 0.75
CA ARG A 287 10.36 14.21 1.46
C ARG A 287 11.73 14.69 1.89
N ALA A 288 12.55 13.81 2.45
CA ALA A 288 13.92 14.14 2.86
C ALA A 288 14.73 14.66 1.66
N SER A 289 14.56 14.04 0.48
CA SER A 289 15.24 14.48 -0.74
C SER A 289 14.79 15.85 -1.25
N SER A 290 13.50 16.20 -1.12
CA SER A 290 13.02 17.53 -1.50
C SER A 290 13.58 18.62 -0.59
N SER A 291 13.64 18.39 0.73
CA SER A 291 14.22 19.37 1.66
C SER A 291 15.71 19.61 1.45
N GLU A 292 16.46 18.58 1.05
CA GLU A 292 17.89 18.72 0.75
C GLU A 292 18.12 19.53 -0.53
N SER A 293 17.30 19.31 -1.56
CA SER A 293 17.33 20.11 -2.79
C SER A 293 17.07 21.60 -2.52
N ASP A 294 16.04 21.93 -1.74
CA ASP A 294 15.71 23.32 -1.39
C ASP A 294 16.85 23.99 -0.61
N ARG A 295 17.47 23.27 0.34
CA ARG A 295 18.62 23.77 1.10
C ARG A 295 19.84 24.01 0.22
N SER A 296 20.11 23.12 -0.75
CA SER A 296 21.22 23.29 -1.68
C SER A 296 21.03 24.51 -2.61
N GLN A 297 19.78 24.76 -3.04
CA GLN A 297 19.46 25.96 -3.82
C GLN A 297 19.63 27.24 -3.00
N LEU A 298 19.15 27.27 -1.76
CA LEU A 298 19.35 28.40 -0.85
C LEU A 298 20.84 28.69 -0.62
N GLN A 299 21.66 27.66 -0.34
CA GLN A 299 23.09 27.82 -0.16
C GLN A 299 23.81 28.31 -1.44
N SER A 300 23.38 27.82 -2.62
CA SER A 300 23.93 28.31 -3.90
C SER A 300 23.54 29.77 -4.18
N SER A 301 22.31 30.16 -3.82
CA SER A 301 21.83 31.53 -3.94
C SER A 301 22.58 32.47 -3.01
N GLU A 302 22.79 32.06 -1.75
CA GLU A 302 23.54 32.83 -0.75
C GLU A 302 25.00 33.02 -1.16
N ARG A 303 25.66 31.95 -1.63
CA ARG A 303 27.02 32.03 -2.17
C ARG A 303 27.12 32.98 -3.36
N ASN A 304 26.16 32.94 -4.27
CA ASN A 304 26.12 33.86 -5.42
C ASN A 304 25.88 35.31 -5.00
N SER A 305 25.10 35.55 -3.94
CA SER A 305 24.90 36.89 -3.37
C SER A 305 26.17 37.45 -2.74
N ILE A 306 26.94 36.63 -2.00
CA ILE A 306 28.22 37.03 -1.40
C ILE A 306 29.23 37.37 -2.50
N LEU A 307 29.38 36.50 -3.51
CA LEU A 307 30.28 36.75 -4.64
C LEU A 307 29.92 38.03 -5.42
N ARG A 308 28.63 38.38 -5.49
CA ARG A 308 28.20 39.66 -6.09
C ARG A 308 28.49 40.86 -5.20
N ALA A 309 28.36 40.74 -3.89
CA ALA A 309 28.69 41.80 -2.95
C ALA A 309 30.19 42.14 -3.00
N ASP A 310 31.05 41.12 -3.00
CA ASP A 310 32.51 41.31 -3.06
C ASP A 310 32.98 41.90 -4.40
N ALA A 311 32.28 41.58 -5.50
CA ALA A 311 32.58 42.18 -6.80
C ALA A 311 32.28 43.68 -6.88
N ILE A 312 31.42 44.22 -6.02
CA ILE A 312 31.09 45.66 -5.98
C ILE A 312 32.13 46.43 -5.16
N THR A 313 32.81 45.79 -4.21
CA THR A 313 33.78 46.45 -3.32
C THR A 313 35.18 46.60 -3.91
N VAL A 314 35.46 45.95 -5.06
CA VAL A 314 36.76 46.03 -5.76
C VAL A 314 36.59 46.81 -7.07
N GLU A 315 36.21 48.08 -6.97
CA GLU A 315 36.46 49.04 -8.04
C GLU A 315 37.78 49.77 -7.71
N PRO A 316 38.93 49.33 -8.23
CA PRO A 316 40.16 50.10 -8.11
C PRO A 316 39.95 51.43 -8.83
N ALA A 317 40.23 52.54 -8.14
CA ALA A 317 40.16 53.91 -8.65
C ALA A 317 40.72 54.03 -10.08
N ARG A 318 39.85 53.86 -11.08
CA ARG A 318 40.18 54.08 -12.49
C ARG A 318 40.02 55.55 -12.77
N LYS A 319 41.14 56.16 -13.16
CA LYS A 319 41.22 57.52 -13.68
C LYS A 319 40.13 57.76 -14.75
N PRO A 320 39.54 58.97 -14.77
CA PRO A 320 38.48 59.32 -15.71
C PRO A 320 39.07 59.40 -17.12
N ILE A 321 38.78 58.42 -17.96
CA ILE A 321 38.95 58.54 -19.41
C ILE A 321 37.59 58.88 -20.00
N PHE A 322 37.47 60.16 -20.34
CA PHE A 322 36.48 60.73 -21.24
C PHE A 322 36.46 59.94 -22.55
N LEU A 323 35.31 59.38 -22.96
CA LEU A 323 34.65 59.66 -24.24
C LEU A 323 33.71 58.55 -24.74
N LEU A 324 32.63 59.05 -25.34
CA LEU A 324 31.82 58.48 -26.43
C LEU A 324 30.73 57.45 -26.06
N ARG A 325 29.65 58.06 -25.54
CA ARG A 325 28.24 57.67 -25.67
C ARG A 325 27.90 57.23 -27.11
N ARG A 326 27.76 55.92 -27.34
CA ARG A 326 27.12 55.36 -28.54
C ARG A 326 25.78 54.74 -28.16
N THR A 327 24.71 55.40 -28.54
CA THR A 327 23.32 54.96 -28.39
C THR A 327 23.01 53.89 -29.44
N THR A 328 22.91 52.63 -29.03
CA THR A 328 22.28 51.58 -29.86
C THR A 328 20.97 51.15 -29.22
N LYS A 329 19.88 51.69 -29.80
CA LYS A 329 18.52 51.13 -29.71
C LYS A 329 18.58 49.66 -30.15
N SER A 330 18.34 48.72 -29.24
CA SER A 330 18.05 47.34 -29.64
C SER A 330 16.56 47.05 -29.45
N LYS A 331 15.99 46.56 -30.54
CA LYS A 331 14.57 46.34 -30.79
C LYS A 331 14.02 45.16 -29.99
N CYS A 332 12.84 45.39 -29.45
CA CYS A 332 11.68 44.49 -29.38
C CYS A 332 11.85 43.10 -30.05
N ALA A 333 11.74 42.04 -29.25
CA ALA A 333 11.40 40.71 -29.73
C ALA A 333 10.35 40.10 -28.79
N LEU A 334 9.10 40.46 -29.06
CA LEU A 334 7.88 39.88 -28.50
C LEU A 334 7.78 38.43 -29.01
N ARG A 335 8.14 37.45 -28.19
CA ARG A 335 8.03 36.03 -28.54
C ARG A 335 6.69 35.50 -28.03
N SER A 336 5.69 35.52 -28.91
CA SER A 336 4.45 34.78 -28.74
C SER A 336 4.76 33.28 -28.58
N ARG A 337 4.23 32.66 -27.52
CA ARG A 337 4.11 31.19 -27.45
C ARG A 337 2.64 30.83 -27.57
N VAL A 338 2.36 30.33 -28.76
CA VAL A 338 1.15 29.67 -29.23
C VAL A 338 0.80 28.49 -28.34
N ALA A 339 -0.48 28.39 -28.02
CA ALA A 339 -1.14 27.25 -27.41
C ALA A 339 -1.17 26.07 -28.39
N ARG A 340 -0.79 24.87 -27.92
CA ARG A 340 -1.40 23.60 -28.30
C ARG A 340 -1.42 22.70 -27.07
#